data_AF-A0A1S4BW39-F1
#
_entry.id   AF-A0A1S4BW39-F1
#
_cell.length_a   1.000
_cell.length_b   1.000
_cell.length_c   1.000
_cell.angle_alpha   90.00
_cell.angle_beta   90.00
_cell.angle_gamma   90.00
#
_symmetry.space_group_name_H-M   'P 1'
#
loop_
_entity.id
_entity.type
_entity.pdbx_description
1 polymer ?
#
loop_
_entity_poly.entity_id
_entity_poly.type
_entity_poly.pdbx_seq_one_letter_code
_entity_poly.pdbx_strand_id
1 'polypeptide(L)'
;MFGRECWCWDNYNDTDDHYPVEPQKFSLPSPLPKWPQGKGFATGRICLGEIEVVQITKFKKIWGCSPSFGKSNCFSFYKPDEIPQGFSSLGHYCQPDGEHLTGYVLAAKDLSVNHNPKDNVQDSSSKLPALQKPLSYTLIWSSDSQYNGSGYIWMPNAPVGYKSMGFVASVEPNEPDPDEVRCVRADLTAKCEACEMMFSSDSIFPRDQFQVWKTRPCKRGMLCKGVSVGTFFCSTTFSFGDELDNIACLKNLDSSLHAMPNLEQIHALIKHYGPTVYLHPDEIYLPSSVPWFFINGALLYEDGRNSGTAIDSKGSNLPAGGENDGEYWLDLPNKDDANRTNVKCGNIESAELYVHVKPALGGTFTDIAMWIFCPFNGPATLKIGLLSFALNKVGEHVGDWEHYTLRISNFSGELSSVYFSEHSGGEWLDACNLEFIAGNKSVVYASRNGHASFPHAGCYLQGSTKLGVGVRNDCARSKYHVDSSSKYQIIAAEYLGEGVVSEPPWLQYMREWGPTIIYDGRSEVEKIIKHLPFFMRFSVESLIELFPTELYGEAGPTGPKEKDNWLGDERW
;
A
#
# COMPACT_ATOMS: atom_id res chain seq x y z
N MET A 1 -68.35 -14.51 -19.53
CA MET A 1 -67.30 -15.14 -20.36
C MET A 1 -66.21 -14.11 -20.56
N PHE A 2 -65.44 -13.95 -19.50
CA PHE A 2 -64.54 -12.88 -19.16
C PHE A 2 -63.66 -13.44 -18.06
N GLY A 3 -62.37 -13.13 -18.06
CA GLY A 3 -61.46 -13.53 -16.99
C GLY A 3 -60.01 -13.43 -17.43
N ARG A 4 -59.54 -12.21 -17.71
CA ARG A 4 -58.11 -11.91 -17.64
C ARG A 4 -57.70 -12.11 -16.19
N GLU A 5 -56.87 -13.10 -15.93
CA GLU A 5 -56.21 -13.22 -14.63
C GLU A 5 -55.17 -12.10 -14.54
N CYS A 6 -55.57 -11.01 -13.87
CA CYS A 6 -54.64 -10.03 -13.33
C CYS A 6 -53.74 -10.76 -12.33
N TRP A 7 -52.45 -10.84 -12.65
CA TRP A 7 -51.45 -11.13 -11.64
C TRP A 7 -51.32 -9.86 -10.80
N CYS A 8 -52.06 -9.83 -9.70
CA CYS A 8 -51.88 -8.86 -8.64
C CYS A 8 -50.44 -9.04 -8.13
N TRP A 9 -49.61 -8.03 -8.36
CA TRP A 9 -48.39 -7.88 -7.60
C TRP A 9 -48.84 -7.46 -6.21
N ASP A 10 -48.82 -8.40 -5.27
CA ASP A 10 -48.88 -8.05 -3.86
C ASP A 10 -47.68 -7.15 -3.59
N ASN A 11 -47.98 -5.88 -3.31
CA ASN A 11 -47.04 -4.95 -2.71
C ASN A 11 -46.66 -5.52 -1.34
N TYR A 12 -45.65 -6.39 -1.33
CA TYR A 12 -44.82 -6.57 -0.15
C TYR A 12 -44.03 -5.28 0.01
N ASN A 13 -44.61 -4.34 0.76
CA ASN A 13 -43.85 -3.32 1.45
C ASN A 13 -42.93 -4.05 2.42
N ASP A 14 -41.77 -4.46 1.93
CA ASP A 14 -40.62 -4.76 2.76
C ASP A 14 -40.07 -3.40 3.22
N THR A 15 -40.80 -2.76 4.13
CA THR A 15 -40.19 -1.82 5.07
C THR A 15 -39.39 -2.68 6.02
N ASP A 16 -38.26 -3.17 5.52
CA ASP A 16 -37.22 -3.70 6.37
C ASP A 16 -36.68 -2.47 7.12
N ASP A 17 -37.15 -2.29 8.34
CA ASP A 17 -36.58 -1.40 9.35
C ASP A 17 -35.14 -1.89 9.58
N HIS A 18 -34.24 -1.60 8.64
CA HIS A 18 -32.81 -1.68 8.82
C HIS A 18 -32.45 -0.58 9.82
N TYR A 19 -32.60 -0.87 11.10
CA TYR A 19 -31.84 -0.19 12.13
C TYR A 19 -30.37 -0.24 11.68
N PRO A 20 -29.70 0.91 11.47
CA PRO A 20 -28.31 0.89 11.04
C PRO A 20 -27.51 0.18 12.13
N VAL A 21 -27.05 -1.04 11.84
CA VAL A 21 -26.13 -1.77 12.70
C VAL A 21 -24.89 -0.90 12.81
N GLU A 22 -24.54 -0.48 14.03
CA GLU A 22 -23.31 0.26 14.24
C GLU A 22 -22.13 -0.62 13.78
N PRO A 23 -21.26 -0.10 12.88
CA PRO A 23 -20.18 -0.90 12.35
C PRO A 23 -19.26 -1.32 13.48
N GLN A 24 -18.92 -2.61 13.51
CA GLN A 24 -18.09 -3.17 14.55
C GLN A 24 -16.62 -2.89 14.24
N LYS A 25 -15.78 -2.77 15.28
CA LYS A 25 -14.33 -2.72 15.05
C LYS A 25 -13.88 -4.03 14.43
N PHE A 26 -13.16 -3.98 13.31
CA PHE A 26 -12.51 -5.16 12.76
C PHE A 26 -11.55 -5.78 13.79
N SER A 27 -11.53 -7.12 13.85
CA SER A 27 -10.56 -7.86 14.65
C SER A 27 -9.92 -8.92 13.77
N LEU A 28 -8.60 -9.01 13.85
CA LEU A 28 -7.85 -10.07 13.17
C LEU A 28 -8.35 -11.47 13.59
N PRO A 29 -8.21 -12.50 12.73
CA PRO A 29 -8.71 -13.84 13.01
C PRO A 29 -8.16 -14.49 14.29
N SER A 30 -7.01 -14.02 14.78
CA SER A 30 -6.39 -14.45 16.02
C SER A 30 -5.92 -13.26 16.86
N PRO A 31 -5.94 -13.39 18.21
CA PRO A 31 -5.50 -12.32 19.08
C PRO A 31 -4.02 -12.03 18.91
N LEU A 32 -3.64 -10.77 19.16
CA LEU A 32 -2.24 -10.35 19.15
C LEU A 32 -1.46 -11.10 20.24
N PRO A 33 -0.27 -11.64 19.94
CA PRO A 33 0.59 -12.24 20.94
C PRO A 33 1.19 -11.15 21.83
N LYS A 34 1.80 -11.56 22.95
CA LYS A 34 2.74 -10.68 23.66
C LYS A 34 4.01 -10.58 22.82
N TRP A 35 4.29 -9.39 22.31
CA TRP A 35 5.52 -9.14 21.56
C TRP A 35 6.76 -9.28 22.47
N PRO A 36 7.91 -9.70 21.92
CA PRO A 36 9.18 -9.66 22.63
C PRO A 36 9.46 -8.26 23.22
N GLN A 37 10.24 -8.20 24.29
CA GLN A 37 10.55 -6.94 24.94
C GLN A 37 11.37 -6.02 24.01
N GLY A 38 11.06 -4.72 24.07
CA GLY A 38 11.73 -3.68 23.28
C GLY A 38 11.68 -2.34 23.99
N LYS A 39 11.92 -1.26 23.24
CA LYS A 39 11.94 0.10 23.79
C LYS A 39 10.54 0.74 23.78
N GLY A 40 10.00 1.03 22.59
CA GLY A 40 8.71 1.72 22.42
C GLY A 40 7.69 1.01 21.54
N PHE A 41 8.08 -0.02 20.79
CA PHE A 41 7.18 -0.76 19.91
C PHE A 41 6.04 -1.42 20.70
N ALA A 42 4.82 -1.30 20.17
CA ALA A 42 3.60 -1.89 20.72
C ALA A 42 3.24 -1.45 22.16
N THR A 43 3.64 -0.25 22.57
CA THR A 43 3.35 0.31 23.91
C THR A 43 2.07 1.16 23.96
N GLY A 44 1.40 1.34 22.82
CA GLY A 44 0.19 2.16 22.66
C GLY A 44 0.45 3.66 22.53
N ARG A 45 1.70 4.11 22.66
CA ARG A 45 2.09 5.53 22.62
C ARG A 45 3.37 5.72 21.85
N ILE A 46 3.48 6.84 21.13
CA ILE A 46 4.70 7.19 20.39
C ILE A 46 5.02 8.65 20.66
N CYS A 47 6.27 8.93 21.05
CA CYS A 47 6.78 10.29 21.15
C CYS A 47 7.27 10.79 19.78
N LEU A 48 6.79 11.95 19.34
CA LEU A 48 7.20 12.59 18.10
C LEU A 48 8.18 13.76 18.33
N GLY A 49 8.74 13.88 19.55
CA GLY A 49 9.53 15.01 20.02
C GLY A 49 8.79 15.77 21.12
N GLU A 50 8.17 16.90 20.79
CA GLU A 50 7.40 17.71 21.74
C GLU A 50 5.94 17.25 21.94
N ILE A 51 5.50 16.25 21.17
CA ILE A 51 4.14 15.71 21.22
C ILE A 51 4.22 14.19 21.43
N GLU A 52 3.44 13.67 22.37
CA GLU A 52 3.13 12.25 22.48
C GLU A 52 1.80 11.97 21.76
N VAL A 53 1.73 10.92 20.96
CA VAL A 53 0.51 10.51 20.25
C VAL A 53 0.04 9.13 20.67
N VAL A 54 -1.27 8.92 20.59
CA VAL A 54 -1.97 7.63 20.75
C VAL A 54 -2.89 7.39 19.57
N GLN A 55 -3.04 6.13 19.16
CA GLN A 55 -3.95 5.73 18.11
C GLN A 55 -5.34 5.43 18.68
N ILE A 56 -6.36 6.19 18.26
CA ILE A 56 -7.75 5.97 18.64
C ILE A 56 -8.47 5.21 17.53
N THR A 57 -8.98 4.03 17.85
CA THR A 57 -9.71 3.15 16.92
C THR A 57 -11.17 2.92 17.36
N LYS A 58 -11.63 3.66 18.37
CA LYS A 58 -13.01 3.61 18.88
C LYS A 58 -13.68 4.92 18.54
N PHE A 59 -14.92 4.82 18.06
CA PHE A 59 -15.60 5.93 17.44
C PHE A 59 -17.09 5.92 17.78
N LYS A 60 -17.68 7.11 17.91
CA LYS A 60 -19.13 7.34 18.00
C LYS A 60 -19.62 7.90 16.68
N LYS A 61 -20.61 7.26 16.06
CA LYS A 61 -21.22 7.74 14.82
C LYS A 61 -21.90 9.09 15.08
N ILE A 62 -21.65 10.06 14.21
CA ILE A 62 -22.26 11.38 14.25
C ILE A 62 -23.40 11.44 13.25
N TRP A 63 -23.09 11.17 11.98
CA TRP A 63 -23.99 11.38 10.86
C TRP A 63 -23.57 10.51 9.66
N GLY A 64 -24.54 10.16 8.80
CA GLY A 64 -24.33 9.42 7.56
C GLY A 64 -24.87 10.18 6.35
N CYS A 65 -24.05 10.33 5.33
CA CYS A 65 -24.40 10.87 4.02
C CYS A 65 -24.82 9.75 3.08
N SER A 66 -25.93 9.91 2.35
CA SER A 66 -26.33 9.01 1.28
C SER A 66 -26.46 9.79 -0.04
N PRO A 67 -25.93 9.28 -1.16
CA PRO A 67 -26.18 9.91 -2.45
C PRO A 67 -27.66 9.81 -2.82
N SER A 68 -28.20 10.84 -3.47
CA SER A 68 -29.63 10.94 -3.80
C SER A 68 -30.13 9.89 -4.80
N PHE A 69 -29.22 9.16 -5.47
CA PHE A 69 -29.53 8.07 -6.40
C PHE A 69 -28.45 6.97 -6.36
N GLY A 70 -28.86 5.72 -6.09
CA GLY A 70 -27.98 4.53 -6.11
C GLY A 70 -27.85 3.84 -4.74
N LYS A 71 -27.70 2.51 -4.75
CA LYS A 71 -27.80 1.64 -3.57
C LYS A 71 -26.50 1.41 -2.78
N SER A 72 -25.33 1.93 -3.17
CA SER A 72 -24.07 1.31 -2.69
C SER A 72 -23.07 2.18 -1.91
N ASN A 73 -23.18 3.50 -1.79
CA ASN A 73 -22.08 4.29 -1.20
C ASN A 73 -22.57 5.31 -0.16
N CYS A 74 -23.23 4.84 0.90
CA CYS A 74 -23.40 5.67 2.10
C CYS A 74 -22.04 5.93 2.75
N PHE A 75 -21.87 7.06 3.40
CA PHE A 75 -20.60 7.50 3.96
C PHE A 75 -20.83 8.11 5.34
N SER A 76 -20.11 7.65 6.36
CA SER A 76 -20.38 8.06 7.73
C SER A 76 -19.22 8.82 8.37
N PHE A 77 -19.58 9.77 9.21
CA PHE A 77 -18.67 10.59 10.01
C PHE A 77 -18.76 10.19 11.48
N TYR A 78 -17.61 10.18 12.14
CA TYR A 78 -17.49 9.69 13.50
C TYR A 78 -16.58 10.56 14.35
N LYS A 79 -16.96 10.70 15.63
CA LYS A 79 -16.15 11.33 16.67
C LYS A 79 -15.27 10.27 17.34
N PRO A 80 -13.95 10.51 17.51
CA PRO A 80 -13.11 9.64 18.31
C PRO A 80 -13.63 9.54 19.75
N ASP A 81 -13.67 8.32 20.29
CA ASP A 81 -14.17 8.04 21.64
C ASP A 81 -13.08 7.44 22.52
N GLU A 82 -13.31 7.45 23.85
CA GLU A 82 -12.37 6.93 24.85
C GLU A 82 -10.94 7.53 24.77
N ILE A 83 -10.84 8.82 24.42
CA ILE A 83 -9.54 9.52 24.38
C ILE A 83 -8.91 9.52 25.79
N PRO A 84 -7.67 9.04 25.96
CA PRO A 84 -7.02 8.99 27.27
C PRO A 84 -6.85 10.38 27.90
N GLN A 85 -6.91 10.44 29.23
CA GLN A 85 -6.76 11.70 29.97
C GLN A 85 -5.47 12.44 29.60
N GLY A 86 -5.61 13.72 29.28
CA GLY A 86 -4.50 14.59 28.89
C GLY A 86 -4.15 14.56 27.40
N PHE A 87 -4.78 13.69 26.61
CA PHE A 87 -4.72 13.73 25.15
C PHE A 87 -5.92 14.50 24.60
N SER A 88 -5.76 15.07 23.41
CA SER A 88 -6.80 15.79 22.69
C SER A 88 -6.89 15.28 21.25
N SER A 89 -8.11 15.24 20.71
CA SER A 89 -8.31 14.87 19.31
C SER A 89 -7.70 15.90 18.37
N LEU A 90 -7.25 15.43 17.20
CA LEU A 90 -6.75 16.27 16.12
C LEU A 90 -7.74 16.43 14.95
N GLY A 91 -8.88 15.72 15.01
CA GLY A 91 -9.92 15.78 14.00
C GLY A 91 -10.94 14.66 14.19
N HIS A 92 -11.91 14.57 13.28
CA HIS A 92 -12.87 13.48 13.21
C HIS A 92 -12.45 12.43 12.17
N TYR A 93 -13.11 11.29 12.24
CA TYR A 93 -12.91 10.17 11.32
C TYR A 93 -14.10 10.04 10.37
N CYS A 94 -13.87 9.51 9.18
CA CYS A 94 -14.93 9.10 8.30
C CYS A 94 -14.48 7.96 7.39
N GLN A 95 -15.47 7.21 6.90
CA GLN A 95 -15.26 6.10 5.97
C GLN A 95 -16.55 5.80 5.20
N PRO A 96 -16.46 5.09 4.06
CA PRO A 96 -17.62 4.46 3.45
C PRO A 96 -18.32 3.54 4.46
N ASP A 97 -19.65 3.51 4.39
CA ASP A 97 -20.46 2.60 5.18
C ASP A 97 -20.13 1.16 4.78
N GLY A 98 -19.84 0.35 5.78
CA GLY A 98 -19.48 -1.05 5.63
C GLY A 98 -19.65 -1.78 6.95
N GLU A 99 -19.34 -3.06 6.96
CA GLU A 99 -19.52 -3.90 8.15
C GLU A 99 -18.54 -3.52 9.29
N HIS A 100 -17.39 -2.93 8.95
CA HIS A 100 -16.30 -2.72 9.88
C HIS A 100 -15.74 -1.29 9.90
N LEU A 101 -15.39 -0.84 11.09
CA LEU A 101 -14.50 0.32 11.29
C LEU A 101 -13.05 -0.14 11.20
N THR A 102 -12.29 0.44 10.27
CA THR A 102 -10.92 -0.02 9.92
C THR A 102 -9.84 1.03 10.15
N GLY A 103 -10.21 2.31 10.22
CA GLY A 103 -9.26 3.40 10.39
C GLY A 103 -8.94 3.75 11.84
N TYR A 104 -8.25 4.87 11.99
CA TYR A 104 -7.84 5.44 13.26
C TYR A 104 -7.83 6.97 13.19
N VAL A 105 -7.83 7.63 14.34
CA VAL A 105 -7.42 9.03 14.47
C VAL A 105 -6.34 9.11 15.54
N LEU A 106 -5.30 9.91 15.30
CA LEU A 106 -4.32 10.21 16.34
C LEU A 106 -4.87 11.27 17.29
N ALA A 107 -4.79 10.99 18.59
CA ALA A 107 -4.91 12.00 19.63
C ALA A 107 -3.52 12.36 20.15
N ALA A 108 -3.33 13.63 20.52
CA ALA A 108 -2.04 14.19 20.86
C ALA A 108 -2.03 14.78 22.26
N LYS A 109 -0.87 14.72 22.91
CA LYS A 109 -0.58 15.35 24.19
C LYS A 109 0.69 16.19 24.08
N ASP A 110 0.62 17.41 24.59
CA ASP A 110 1.75 18.34 24.65
C ASP A 110 2.74 17.90 25.75
N LEU A 111 4.01 17.71 25.38
CA LEU A 111 5.12 17.42 26.31
C LEU A 111 5.98 18.64 26.63
N SER A 112 5.86 19.74 25.88
CA SER A 112 6.69 20.95 26.02
C SER A 112 6.61 21.58 27.42
N VAL A 113 5.50 21.35 28.13
CA VAL A 113 5.24 21.87 29.48
C VAL A 113 6.11 21.19 30.56
N ASN A 114 6.74 20.05 30.28
CA ASN A 114 7.52 19.27 31.26
C ASN A 114 9.03 19.56 31.26
N HIS A 115 9.54 20.47 30.43
CA HIS A 115 10.96 20.83 30.45
C HIS A 115 11.27 21.77 31.63
N ASN A 116 12.17 21.33 32.52
CA ASN A 116 12.64 22.12 33.65
C ASN A 116 13.21 23.47 33.17
N PRO A 117 12.93 24.59 33.87
CA PRO A 117 13.35 25.95 33.48
C PRO A 117 14.87 26.22 33.55
N LYS A 118 15.72 25.19 33.58
CA LYS A 118 17.19 25.32 33.67
C LYS A 118 17.92 25.16 32.34
N ASP A 119 17.28 24.65 31.29
CA ASP A 119 17.90 24.51 29.97
C ASP A 119 17.59 25.73 29.09
N ASN A 120 18.23 26.85 29.40
CA ASN A 120 18.19 28.06 28.58
C ASN A 120 19.28 28.00 27.50
N VAL A 121 18.90 27.63 26.27
CA VAL A 121 19.54 28.16 25.05
C VAL A 121 18.46 28.46 24.01
N GLN A 122 18.31 29.76 23.77
CA GLN A 122 17.52 30.49 22.76
C GLN A 122 17.05 29.71 21.51
N ASP A 123 15.72 29.59 21.37
CA ASP A 123 15.01 30.00 20.16
C ASP A 123 13.60 30.52 20.52
N SER A 124 13.12 31.56 19.86
CA SER A 124 11.89 32.27 20.22
C SER A 124 10.60 31.48 19.90
N SER A 125 10.70 30.40 19.12
CA SER A 125 9.62 29.46 18.80
C SER A 125 9.33 28.47 19.94
N SER A 126 10.29 28.20 20.82
CA SER A 126 10.19 27.20 21.90
C SER A 126 9.37 27.65 23.12
N LYS A 127 8.68 28.80 23.04
CA LYS A 127 7.84 29.35 24.12
C LYS A 127 6.35 29.09 23.95
N LEU A 128 5.92 28.73 22.74
CA LEU A 128 4.51 28.46 22.45
C LEU A 128 4.21 26.97 22.70
N PRO A 129 3.04 26.63 23.28
CA PRO A 129 2.66 25.23 23.48
C PRO A 129 2.61 24.48 22.14
N ALA A 130 2.86 23.19 22.16
CA ALA A 130 2.82 22.36 20.96
C ALA A 130 1.38 22.24 20.41
N LEU A 131 0.38 22.29 21.31
CA LEU A 131 -1.04 22.16 20.99
C LEU A 131 -1.82 23.40 21.46
N GLN A 132 -2.74 23.88 20.61
CA GLN A 132 -3.60 25.02 20.95
C GLN A 132 -5.03 24.80 20.44
N LYS A 133 -6.01 25.38 21.13
CA LYS A 133 -7.40 25.37 20.65
C LYS A 133 -7.53 26.18 19.34
N PRO A 134 -8.39 25.78 18.40
CA PRO A 134 -8.80 26.67 17.31
C PRO A 134 -9.44 27.95 17.85
N LEU A 135 -9.39 29.03 17.08
CA LEU A 135 -10.03 30.31 17.44
C LEU A 135 -11.55 30.26 17.21
N SER A 136 -11.96 29.53 16.18
CA SER A 136 -13.33 29.32 15.74
C SER A 136 -13.36 28.20 14.70
N TYR A 137 -14.50 27.94 14.09
CA TYR A 137 -14.69 27.01 13.00
C TYR A 137 -15.34 27.69 11.80
N THR A 138 -14.88 27.32 10.60
CA THR A 138 -15.51 27.72 9.34
C THR A 138 -16.39 26.59 8.84
N LEU A 139 -17.67 26.86 8.58
CA LEU A 139 -18.57 25.89 7.95
C LEU A 139 -18.15 25.70 6.48
N ILE A 140 -17.81 24.47 6.11
CA ILE A 140 -17.37 24.11 4.75
C ILE A 140 -18.52 23.52 3.96
N TRP A 141 -19.32 22.69 4.61
CA TRP A 141 -20.44 22.03 3.97
C TRP A 141 -21.54 21.70 4.97
N SER A 142 -22.78 21.73 4.51
CA SER A 142 -23.94 21.28 5.28
C SER A 142 -24.93 20.59 4.37
N SER A 143 -25.56 19.53 4.85
CA SER A 143 -26.77 18.98 4.26
C SER A 143 -27.87 19.01 5.29
N ASP A 144 -29.04 19.46 4.84
CA ASP A 144 -30.26 19.37 5.60
C ASP A 144 -31.24 18.47 4.82
N SER A 145 -31.44 17.25 5.31
CA SER A 145 -32.32 16.27 4.67
C SER A 145 -33.41 15.84 5.64
N GLN A 146 -34.64 15.77 5.15
CA GLN A 146 -35.78 15.32 5.97
C GLN A 146 -35.70 13.85 6.38
N TYR A 147 -34.83 13.04 5.72
CA TYR A 147 -34.78 11.59 5.87
C TYR A 147 -33.50 11.07 6.57
N ASN A 148 -32.34 11.70 6.38
CA ASN A 148 -31.05 11.27 6.97
C ASN A 148 -30.54 12.21 8.09
N GLY A 149 -31.37 13.15 8.51
CA GLY A 149 -30.98 14.23 9.42
C GLY A 149 -30.08 15.28 8.74
N SER A 150 -29.61 16.23 9.55
CA SER A 150 -28.73 17.31 9.11
C SER A 150 -27.28 17.00 9.51
N GLY A 151 -26.34 17.24 8.60
CA GLY A 151 -24.91 17.05 8.83
C GLY A 151 -24.15 18.32 8.46
N TYR A 152 -23.22 18.72 9.32
CA TYR A 152 -22.40 19.92 9.15
C TYR A 152 -20.92 19.56 9.26
N ILE A 153 -20.11 20.07 8.34
CA ILE A 153 -18.67 19.82 8.26
C ILE A 153 -17.93 21.13 8.44
N TRP A 154 -17.05 21.15 9.44
CA TRP A 154 -16.38 22.33 9.95
C TRP A 154 -14.87 22.21 9.84
N MET A 155 -14.23 23.28 9.35
CA MET A 155 -12.78 23.44 9.38
C MET A 155 -12.38 24.22 10.63
N PRO A 156 -11.50 23.69 11.51
CA PRO A 156 -10.96 24.46 12.62
C PRO A 156 -10.07 25.60 12.12
N ASN A 157 -10.31 26.82 12.59
CA ASN A 157 -9.51 28.00 12.27
C ASN A 157 -8.31 28.08 13.24
N ALA A 158 -7.16 27.61 12.78
CA ALA A 158 -5.95 27.57 13.58
C ALA A 158 -5.44 28.99 13.94
N PRO A 159 -4.94 29.22 15.17
CA PRO A 159 -4.24 30.45 15.51
C PRO A 159 -2.98 30.67 14.65
N VAL A 160 -2.51 31.91 14.56
CA VAL A 160 -1.26 32.24 13.86
C VAL A 160 -0.10 31.41 14.43
N GLY A 161 0.65 30.74 13.55
CA GLY A 161 1.75 29.84 13.93
C GLY A 161 1.33 28.38 14.17
N TYR A 162 0.05 28.05 13.98
CA TYR A 162 -0.49 26.68 14.10
C TYR A 162 -1.16 26.24 12.80
N LYS A 163 -1.40 24.94 12.67
CA LYS A 163 -2.14 24.30 11.58
C LYS A 163 -3.20 23.35 12.13
N SER A 164 -4.30 23.22 11.42
CA SER A 164 -5.33 22.21 11.68
C SER A 164 -4.91 20.88 11.05
N MET A 165 -5.24 19.76 11.69
CA MET A 165 -4.86 18.43 11.18
C MET A 165 -6.01 17.74 10.42
N GLY A 166 -7.21 18.33 10.42
CA GLY A 166 -8.40 17.73 9.82
C GLY A 166 -9.65 18.51 10.17
N PHE A 167 -10.80 17.89 9.89
CA PHE A 167 -12.12 18.51 10.00
C PHE A 167 -12.93 17.90 11.15
N VAL A 168 -14.03 18.57 11.50
CA VAL A 168 -15.00 18.17 12.52
C VAL A 168 -16.37 18.06 11.88
N ALA A 169 -17.14 17.02 12.24
CA ALA A 169 -18.53 16.87 11.86
C ALA A 169 -19.46 17.12 13.06
N SER A 170 -20.66 17.65 12.81
CA SER A 170 -21.73 17.80 13.81
C SER A 170 -23.10 17.56 13.20
N VAL A 171 -24.08 17.31 14.07
CA VAL A 171 -25.51 17.24 13.70
C VAL A 171 -26.25 18.56 13.95
N GLU A 172 -25.67 19.44 14.77
CA GLU A 172 -26.23 20.76 15.05
C GLU A 172 -25.59 21.83 14.16
N PRO A 173 -26.36 22.85 13.74
CA PRO A 173 -25.87 23.98 12.93
C PRO A 173 -24.99 24.95 13.72
N ASN A 174 -24.91 24.79 15.04
CA ASN A 174 -24.10 25.65 15.89
C ASN A 174 -22.63 25.32 15.72
N GLU A 175 -21.80 26.35 15.83
CA GLU A 175 -20.35 26.20 15.81
C GLU A 175 -19.87 25.21 16.89
N PRO A 176 -18.97 24.27 16.57
CA PRO A 176 -18.43 23.34 17.56
C PRO A 176 -17.67 24.04 18.69
N ASP A 177 -17.59 23.39 19.85
CA ASP A 177 -16.78 23.86 20.98
C ASP A 177 -15.30 23.91 20.57
N PRO A 178 -14.56 25.02 20.80
CA PRO A 178 -13.12 25.09 20.58
C PRO A 178 -12.30 24.02 21.33
N ASP A 179 -12.87 23.36 22.34
CA ASP A 179 -12.24 22.23 23.00
C ASP A 179 -12.30 20.91 22.21
N GLU A 180 -13.12 20.82 21.16
CA GLU A 180 -13.38 19.60 20.39
C GLU A 180 -12.11 18.99 19.77
N VAL A 181 -11.20 19.84 19.29
CA VAL A 181 -9.90 19.43 18.73
C VAL A 181 -8.77 20.37 19.14
N ARG A 182 -7.54 20.00 18.80
CA ARG A 182 -6.37 20.89 18.90
C ARG A 182 -5.73 21.10 17.53
N CYS A 183 -5.29 22.33 17.30
CA CYS A 183 -4.35 22.70 16.25
C CYS A 183 -2.91 22.47 16.75
N VAL A 184 -2.00 22.23 15.82
CA VAL A 184 -0.61 21.86 16.10
C VAL A 184 0.33 22.96 15.65
N ARG A 185 1.35 23.28 16.45
CA ARG A 185 2.35 24.31 16.13
C ARG A 185 3.03 23.97 14.80
N ALA A 186 3.17 24.95 13.91
CA ALA A 186 3.47 24.70 12.50
C ALA A 186 4.82 23.99 12.24
N ASP A 187 5.82 24.19 13.09
CA ASP A 187 7.14 23.54 13.02
C ASP A 187 7.09 22.02 13.32
N LEU A 188 6.05 21.58 14.04
CA LEU A 188 5.77 20.18 14.37
C LEU A 188 4.91 19.48 13.30
N THR A 189 4.69 20.14 12.15
CA THR A 189 3.83 19.65 11.06
C THR A 189 4.61 19.42 9.77
N ALA A 190 4.03 18.64 8.87
CA ALA A 190 4.52 18.37 7.52
C ALA A 190 3.43 18.67 6.49
N LYS A 191 3.87 19.04 5.26
CA LYS A 191 2.93 19.23 4.13
C LYS A 191 2.12 17.96 3.89
N CYS A 192 0.85 18.16 3.55
CA CYS A 192 -0.16 17.14 3.38
C CYS A 192 -0.76 17.21 1.98
N GLU A 193 -1.17 16.07 1.43
CA GLU A 193 -1.89 15.95 0.16
C GLU A 193 -3.13 15.07 0.32
N ALA A 194 -4.13 15.31 -0.52
CA ALA A 194 -5.27 14.41 -0.70
C ALA A 194 -4.84 13.24 -1.59
N CYS A 195 -5.10 12.00 -1.18
CA CYS A 195 -4.59 10.82 -1.89
C CYS A 195 -5.67 9.89 -2.45
N GLU A 196 -6.83 9.79 -1.80
CA GLU A 196 -7.91 8.88 -2.21
C GLU A 196 -9.24 9.59 -2.01
N MET A 197 -10.02 9.72 -3.09
CA MET A 197 -11.38 10.24 -2.99
C MET A 197 -12.28 9.14 -2.43
N MET A 198 -12.78 9.36 -1.22
CA MET A 198 -13.69 8.39 -0.58
C MET A 198 -15.15 8.63 -0.94
N PHE A 199 -15.51 9.88 -1.25
CA PHE A 199 -16.88 10.26 -1.59
C PHE A 199 -16.88 11.48 -2.50
N SER A 200 -17.79 11.49 -3.48
CA SER A 200 -18.18 12.68 -4.26
C SER A 200 -19.70 12.73 -4.38
N SER A 201 -20.28 13.86 -4.00
CA SER A 201 -21.63 14.22 -4.40
C SER A 201 -21.56 15.03 -5.69
N ASP A 202 -21.78 14.37 -6.82
CA ASP A 202 -21.81 15.03 -8.12
C ASP A 202 -23.14 15.76 -8.29
N SER A 203 -23.17 17.04 -7.93
CA SER A 203 -24.28 17.94 -8.25
C SER A 203 -23.95 18.83 -9.45
N ILE A 204 -24.98 19.12 -10.24
CA ILE A 204 -24.92 20.09 -11.35
C ILE A 204 -24.63 21.51 -10.81
N PHE A 205 -24.97 21.77 -9.54
CA PHE A 205 -24.69 23.04 -8.88
C PHE A 205 -23.38 22.96 -8.08
N PRO A 206 -22.38 23.81 -8.36
CA PRO A 206 -21.09 23.78 -7.66
C PRO A 206 -21.18 23.97 -6.14
N ARG A 207 -22.26 24.58 -5.63
CA ARG A 207 -22.48 24.78 -4.18
C ARG A 207 -22.87 23.51 -3.44
N ASP A 208 -23.36 22.51 -4.18
CA ASP A 208 -23.81 21.23 -3.63
C ASP A 208 -22.78 20.12 -3.91
N GLN A 209 -21.69 20.43 -4.62
CA GLN A 209 -20.56 19.52 -4.78
C GLN A 209 -19.86 19.34 -3.45
N PHE A 210 -19.63 18.09 -3.07
CA PHE A 210 -18.97 17.75 -1.82
C PHE A 210 -18.10 16.54 -2.03
N GLN A 211 -16.81 16.72 -1.81
CA GLN A 211 -15.82 15.67 -1.95
C GLN A 211 -15.15 15.44 -0.61
N VAL A 212 -14.93 14.17 -0.27
CA VAL A 212 -14.20 13.75 0.92
C VAL A 212 -13.00 12.93 0.50
N TRP A 213 -11.85 13.26 1.06
CA TRP A 213 -10.57 12.69 0.69
C TRP A 213 -9.82 12.16 1.91
N LYS A 214 -9.13 11.02 1.75
CA LYS A 214 -8.06 10.63 2.67
C LYS A 214 -6.87 11.54 2.47
N THR A 215 -6.12 11.73 3.55
CA THR A 215 -4.96 12.61 3.57
C THR A 215 -3.70 11.86 3.97
N ARG A 216 -2.58 12.26 3.38
CA ARG A 216 -1.26 11.69 3.70
C ARG A 216 -0.15 12.74 3.58
N PRO A 217 1.05 12.48 4.14
CA PRO A 217 2.19 13.36 3.93
C PRO A 217 2.63 13.41 2.47
N CYS A 218 3.03 14.57 1.97
CA CYS A 218 3.57 14.71 0.60
C CYS A 218 4.92 14.00 0.41
N LYS A 219 5.80 14.07 1.42
CA LYS A 219 7.09 13.38 1.40
C LYS A 219 6.99 12.08 2.18
N ARG A 220 7.28 10.96 1.51
CA ARG A 220 7.14 9.59 2.03
C ARG A 220 8.39 8.77 1.73
N GLY A 221 8.46 7.57 2.30
CA GLY A 221 9.65 6.72 2.27
C GLY A 221 10.38 6.69 3.61
N MET A 222 11.37 5.82 3.71
CA MET A 222 11.96 5.39 4.98
C MET A 222 12.71 6.51 5.74
N LEU A 223 13.13 7.57 5.04
CA LEU A 223 13.83 8.73 5.62
C LEU A 223 12.88 9.90 5.91
N CYS A 224 11.61 9.79 5.55
CA CYS A 224 10.64 10.85 5.69
C CYS A 224 10.00 10.87 7.08
N LYS A 225 9.66 12.07 7.55
CA LYS A 225 9.19 12.32 8.93
C LYS A 225 7.70 12.57 9.04
N GLY A 226 6.97 12.61 7.94
CA GLY A 226 5.53 12.92 7.95
C GLY A 226 4.72 11.77 8.55
N VAL A 227 3.79 12.09 9.45
CA VAL A 227 2.94 11.15 10.17
C VAL A 227 1.48 11.47 9.81
N SER A 228 0.76 10.50 9.24
CA SER A 228 -0.67 10.65 8.98
C SER A 228 -1.46 10.63 10.30
N VAL A 229 -2.48 11.48 10.38
CA VAL A 229 -3.32 11.63 11.58
C VAL A 229 -4.58 10.76 11.50
N GLY A 230 -4.92 10.25 10.30
CA GLY A 230 -6.12 9.42 10.08
C GLY A 230 -7.43 10.22 10.01
N THR A 231 -7.33 11.53 9.83
CA THR A 231 -8.45 12.45 9.58
C THR A 231 -8.73 12.55 8.07
N PHE A 232 -9.75 13.33 7.71
CA PHE A 232 -10.15 13.55 6.33
C PHE A 232 -10.02 15.02 5.90
N PHE A 233 -10.03 15.24 4.59
CA PHE A 233 -10.14 16.55 3.95
C PHE A 233 -11.44 16.65 3.18
N CYS A 234 -12.14 17.78 3.30
CA CYS A 234 -13.34 18.07 2.52
C CYS A 234 -13.19 19.33 1.68
N SER A 235 -13.79 19.33 0.50
CA SER A 235 -13.90 20.51 -0.34
C SER A 235 -15.11 20.44 -1.27
N THR A 236 -15.55 21.61 -1.73
CA THR A 236 -16.62 21.77 -2.73
C THR A 236 -16.08 22.04 -4.14
N THR A 237 -14.80 22.40 -4.27
CA THR A 237 -14.18 22.80 -5.56
C THR A 237 -12.76 22.28 -5.75
N PHE A 238 -12.31 21.31 -4.95
CA PHE A 238 -10.94 20.81 -5.02
C PHE A 238 -10.69 20.00 -6.29
N SER A 239 -9.55 20.23 -6.92
CA SER A 239 -9.03 19.39 -7.99
C SER A 239 -7.85 18.58 -7.49
N PHE A 240 -7.76 17.32 -7.91
CA PHE A 240 -6.63 16.47 -7.54
C PHE A 240 -5.31 17.12 -7.97
N GLY A 241 -4.39 17.30 -7.02
CA GLY A 241 -3.11 18.00 -7.22
C GLY A 241 -3.05 19.42 -6.67
N ASP A 242 -4.15 20.00 -6.20
CA ASP A 242 -4.12 21.28 -5.49
C ASP A 242 -3.38 21.14 -4.14
N GLU A 243 -2.58 22.15 -3.75
CA GLU A 243 -1.92 22.16 -2.45
C GLU A 243 -2.93 22.33 -1.31
N LEU A 244 -2.82 21.49 -0.27
CA LEU A 244 -3.63 21.61 0.94
C LEU A 244 -3.00 22.61 1.92
N ASP A 245 -3.31 23.89 1.78
CA ASP A 245 -2.74 24.93 2.65
C ASP A 245 -3.36 24.98 4.06
N ASN A 246 -4.60 24.49 4.18
CA ASN A 246 -5.43 24.67 5.37
C ASN A 246 -5.32 23.52 6.38
N ILE A 247 -4.79 22.37 5.98
CA ILE A 247 -4.52 21.25 6.86
C ILE A 247 -3.08 20.74 6.70
N ALA A 248 -2.58 20.05 7.70
CA ALA A 248 -1.24 19.46 7.67
C ALA A 248 -1.21 18.08 8.32
N CYS A 249 -0.14 17.33 8.05
CA CYS A 249 0.19 16.11 8.78
C CYS A 249 1.08 16.44 9.98
N LEU A 250 1.20 15.51 10.91
CA LEU A 250 2.20 15.60 11.98
C LEU A 250 3.61 15.33 11.43
N LYS A 251 4.63 15.73 12.17
CA LYS A 251 6.03 15.47 11.85
C LYS A 251 6.73 14.81 13.03
N ASN A 252 7.32 13.64 12.81
CA ASN A 252 8.17 12.99 13.80
C ASN A 252 9.54 13.67 13.87
N LEU A 253 9.80 14.39 14.95
CA LEU A 253 11.09 15.02 15.22
C LEU A 253 12.00 14.16 16.11
N ASP A 254 11.51 13.04 16.65
CA ASP A 254 12.32 12.09 17.39
C ASP A 254 13.15 11.23 16.43
N SER A 255 14.46 11.50 16.38
CA SER A 255 15.40 10.77 15.54
C SER A 255 15.74 9.37 16.05
N SER A 256 15.34 9.02 17.27
CA SER A 256 15.66 7.71 17.85
C SER A 256 14.85 6.56 17.25
N LEU A 257 13.71 6.88 16.61
CA LEU A 257 12.76 5.90 16.10
C LEU A 257 12.41 4.82 17.15
N HIS A 258 12.30 5.20 18.43
CA HIS A 258 12.15 4.28 19.56
C HIS A 258 10.94 3.33 19.46
N ALA A 259 9.92 3.71 18.68
CA ALA A 259 8.73 2.91 18.43
C ALA A 259 8.91 1.83 17.36
N MET A 260 9.99 1.85 16.58
CA MET A 260 10.28 0.78 15.62
C MET A 260 10.61 -0.54 16.33
N PRO A 261 10.26 -1.70 15.75
CA PRO A 261 10.55 -3.00 16.34
C PRO A 261 12.05 -3.30 16.33
N ASN A 262 12.57 -3.92 17.39
CA ASN A 262 13.94 -4.47 17.38
C ASN A 262 14.01 -5.80 16.60
N LEU A 263 15.21 -6.37 16.44
CA LEU A 263 15.41 -7.59 15.64
C LEU A 263 14.57 -8.78 16.13
N GLU A 264 14.44 -9.00 17.44
CA GLU A 264 13.60 -10.08 17.98
C GLU A 264 12.11 -9.86 17.68
N GLN A 265 11.65 -8.61 17.78
CA GLN A 265 10.28 -8.22 17.44
C GLN A 265 10.01 -8.38 15.94
N ILE A 266 10.96 -8.05 15.07
CA ILE A 266 10.85 -8.29 13.62
C ILE A 266 10.65 -9.79 13.33
N HIS A 267 11.47 -10.66 13.92
CA HIS A 267 11.30 -12.11 13.76
C HIS A 267 9.94 -12.59 14.27
N ALA A 268 9.45 -12.04 15.39
CA ALA A 268 8.13 -12.36 15.92
C ALA A 268 6.99 -11.90 14.99
N LEU A 269 7.11 -10.70 14.40
CA LEU A 269 6.16 -10.15 13.42
C LEU A 269 6.11 -11.01 12.16
N ILE A 270 7.25 -11.32 11.55
CA ILE A 270 7.34 -12.19 10.36
C ILE A 270 6.75 -13.56 10.65
N LYS A 271 7.04 -14.14 11.83
CA LYS A 271 6.47 -15.43 12.23
C LYS A 271 4.95 -15.39 12.37
N HIS A 272 4.40 -14.27 12.85
CA HIS A 272 2.99 -14.13 13.16
C HIS A 272 2.14 -13.75 11.93
N TYR A 273 2.67 -12.89 11.06
CA TYR A 273 1.94 -12.33 9.91
C TYR A 273 2.39 -12.84 8.55
N GLY A 274 3.58 -13.45 8.45
CA GLY A 274 4.16 -13.92 7.20
C GLY A 274 3.15 -14.66 6.32
N PRO A 275 2.75 -14.09 5.17
CA PRO A 275 1.74 -14.66 4.30
C PRO A 275 2.18 -15.99 3.67
N THR A 276 1.20 -16.80 3.29
CA THR A 276 1.45 -17.92 2.36
C THR A 276 1.33 -17.41 0.94
N VAL A 277 2.38 -17.53 0.15
CA VAL A 277 2.37 -17.20 -1.29
C VAL A 277 1.95 -18.45 -2.06
N TYR A 278 0.83 -18.41 -2.78
CA TYR A 278 0.41 -19.47 -3.69
C TYR A 278 0.80 -19.14 -5.12
N LEU A 279 1.40 -20.11 -5.80
CA LEU A 279 1.64 -20.04 -7.24
C LEU A 279 0.52 -20.76 -7.98
N HIS A 280 0.23 -20.30 -9.20
CA HIS A 280 -0.79 -20.90 -10.04
C HIS A 280 -0.55 -22.42 -10.24
N PRO A 281 -1.59 -23.28 -10.29
CA PRO A 281 -1.42 -24.74 -10.43
C PRO A 281 -0.71 -25.18 -11.72
N ASP A 282 -0.79 -24.38 -12.77
CA ASP A 282 -0.08 -24.59 -14.04
C ASP A 282 1.26 -23.81 -14.12
N GLU A 283 1.73 -23.24 -13.02
CA GLU A 283 3.03 -22.56 -12.99
C GLU A 283 4.16 -23.57 -13.19
N ILE A 284 5.09 -23.23 -14.08
CA ILE A 284 6.28 -24.04 -14.37
C ILE A 284 7.57 -23.30 -13.99
N TYR A 285 7.52 -21.98 -13.87
CA TYR A 285 8.62 -21.12 -13.45
C TYR A 285 8.43 -20.84 -11.96
N LEU A 286 9.03 -21.68 -11.11
CA LEU A 286 8.90 -21.57 -9.67
C LEU A 286 10.02 -20.70 -9.08
N PRO A 287 9.81 -20.09 -7.91
CA PRO A 287 10.82 -19.30 -7.24
C PRO A 287 11.99 -20.17 -6.78
N SER A 288 13.11 -19.53 -6.47
CA SER A 288 14.28 -20.16 -5.84
C SER A 288 14.99 -19.19 -4.93
N SER A 289 15.96 -19.65 -4.14
CA SER A 289 16.88 -18.71 -3.49
C SER A 289 17.94 -18.21 -4.49
N VAL A 290 18.41 -16.98 -4.27
CA VAL A 290 19.52 -16.38 -5.03
C VAL A 290 20.78 -17.27 -5.01
N PRO A 291 21.20 -17.84 -3.86
CA PRO A 291 22.32 -18.78 -3.85
C PRO A 291 22.11 -20.01 -4.73
N TRP A 292 20.88 -20.55 -4.79
CA TRP A 292 20.56 -21.68 -5.65
C TRP A 292 20.72 -21.29 -7.13
N PHE A 293 20.19 -20.13 -7.53
CA PHE A 293 20.30 -19.62 -8.88
C PHE A 293 21.76 -19.46 -9.33
N PHE A 294 22.60 -18.86 -8.49
CA PHE A 294 24.03 -18.66 -8.78
C PHE A 294 24.78 -19.99 -8.98
N ILE A 295 24.59 -20.97 -8.11
CA ILE A 295 25.35 -22.23 -8.20
C ILE A 295 24.79 -23.23 -9.22
N ASN A 296 23.56 -23.05 -9.69
CA ASN A 296 22.93 -23.96 -10.68
C ASN A 296 23.08 -23.50 -12.13
N GLY A 297 23.84 -22.42 -12.38
CA GLY A 297 24.32 -22.12 -13.73
C GLY A 297 24.14 -20.68 -14.19
N ALA A 298 23.61 -19.79 -13.37
CA ALA A 298 23.65 -18.36 -13.69
C ALA A 298 25.10 -17.89 -13.83
N LEU A 299 25.37 -17.09 -14.86
CA LEU A 299 26.69 -16.56 -15.17
C LEU A 299 26.64 -15.03 -15.21
N LEU A 300 27.72 -14.40 -14.76
CA LEU A 300 27.97 -12.97 -14.94
C LEU A 300 28.60 -12.75 -16.32
N TYR A 301 27.94 -11.97 -17.16
CA TYR A 301 28.46 -11.51 -18.45
C TYR A 301 29.00 -10.08 -18.32
N GLU A 302 29.95 -9.75 -19.18
CA GLU A 302 30.64 -8.46 -19.25
C GLU A 302 30.64 -8.02 -20.72
N ASP A 303 30.35 -6.75 -20.99
CA ASP A 303 30.36 -6.21 -22.34
C ASP A 303 31.72 -6.45 -23.03
N GLY A 304 31.67 -6.79 -24.31
CA GLY A 304 32.86 -7.18 -25.08
C GLY A 304 33.44 -8.55 -24.76
N ARG A 305 32.90 -9.32 -23.79
CA ARG A 305 33.31 -10.72 -23.53
C ARG A 305 32.28 -11.73 -24.02
N ASN A 306 32.78 -12.75 -24.74
CA ASN A 306 31.94 -13.79 -25.33
C ASN A 306 31.54 -14.93 -24.37
N SER A 307 31.99 -14.89 -23.11
CA SER A 307 31.76 -15.98 -22.14
C SER A 307 31.47 -15.42 -20.75
N GLY A 308 30.38 -15.91 -20.14
CA GLY A 308 30.05 -15.59 -18.76
C GLY A 308 30.96 -16.30 -17.75
N THR A 309 31.10 -15.69 -16.57
CA THR A 309 31.88 -16.19 -15.44
C THR A 309 30.95 -16.75 -14.37
N ALA A 310 31.35 -17.85 -13.72
CA ALA A 310 30.57 -18.43 -12.63
C ALA A 310 30.43 -17.45 -11.45
N ILE A 311 29.26 -17.44 -10.82
CA ILE A 311 28.94 -16.56 -9.69
C ILE A 311 29.12 -17.35 -8.39
N ASP A 312 29.74 -16.72 -7.39
CA ASP A 312 29.82 -17.29 -6.05
C ASP A 312 28.43 -17.41 -5.43
N SER A 313 28.19 -18.37 -4.53
CA SER A 313 26.87 -18.58 -3.92
C SER A 313 26.31 -17.38 -3.15
N LYS A 314 27.17 -16.43 -2.73
CA LYS A 314 26.76 -15.17 -2.09
C LYS A 314 26.76 -13.97 -3.03
N GLY A 315 27.19 -14.14 -4.28
CA GLY A 315 27.44 -13.05 -5.23
C GLY A 315 28.65 -12.19 -4.88
N SER A 316 29.64 -12.73 -4.16
CA SER A 316 30.82 -11.97 -3.71
C SER A 316 31.73 -11.48 -4.83
N ASN A 317 31.65 -12.10 -6.00
CA ASN A 317 32.40 -11.74 -7.19
C ASN A 317 31.59 -10.87 -8.18
N LEU A 318 30.39 -10.42 -7.80
CA LEU A 318 29.62 -9.46 -8.57
C LEU A 318 30.15 -8.03 -8.35
N PRO A 319 30.11 -7.15 -9.38
CA PRO A 319 30.43 -5.74 -9.21
C PRO A 319 29.45 -5.09 -8.24
N ALA A 320 29.98 -4.43 -7.21
CA ALA A 320 29.21 -3.89 -6.08
C ALA A 320 29.07 -2.36 -6.17
N GLY A 321 27.85 -1.85 -5.92
CA GLY A 321 27.50 -0.43 -5.94
C GLY A 321 27.55 0.18 -7.34
N GLY A 322 27.35 1.50 -7.46
CA GLY A 322 27.27 2.19 -8.75
C GLY A 322 25.84 2.22 -9.31
N GLU A 323 25.71 2.58 -10.58
CA GLU A 323 24.44 2.64 -11.32
C GLU A 323 24.41 1.56 -12.39
N ASN A 324 23.25 1.32 -12.98
CA ASN A 324 23.17 0.46 -14.16
C ASN A 324 23.85 1.13 -15.38
N ASP A 325 25.09 0.72 -15.64
CA ASP A 325 25.98 1.21 -16.69
C ASP A 325 25.95 0.35 -17.97
N GLY A 326 25.23 -0.78 -17.94
CA GLY A 326 25.17 -1.74 -19.04
C GLY A 326 26.46 -2.54 -19.26
N GLU A 327 27.46 -2.43 -18.37
CA GLU A 327 28.74 -3.15 -18.51
C GLU A 327 28.61 -4.63 -18.14
N TYR A 328 27.64 -4.98 -17.29
CA TYR A 328 27.45 -6.33 -16.75
C TYR A 328 25.97 -6.72 -16.74
N TRP A 329 25.68 -8.00 -16.99
CA TRP A 329 24.36 -8.57 -16.78
C TRP A 329 24.46 -10.04 -16.37
N LEU A 330 23.40 -10.58 -15.76
CA LEU A 330 23.30 -12.02 -15.50
C LEU A 330 22.52 -12.70 -16.64
N ASP A 331 22.88 -13.93 -17.00
CA ASP A 331 22.09 -14.78 -17.88
C ASP A 331 22.32 -16.25 -17.55
N LEU A 332 21.42 -17.09 -18.03
CA LEU A 332 21.46 -18.54 -17.91
C LEU A 332 22.54 -19.13 -18.84
N PRO A 333 22.99 -20.37 -18.60
CA PRO A 333 24.08 -20.96 -19.38
C PRO A 333 23.60 -21.32 -20.80
N ASN A 334 24.37 -20.94 -21.82
CA ASN A 334 23.98 -21.07 -23.24
C ASN A 334 24.44 -22.38 -23.92
N LYS A 335 25.16 -23.25 -23.22
CA LYS A 335 25.77 -24.48 -23.82
C LYS A 335 25.00 -25.77 -23.50
N ASP A 336 23.95 -25.70 -22.69
CA ASP A 336 23.16 -26.86 -22.27
C ASP A 336 21.68 -26.45 -22.12
N ASP A 337 20.85 -26.78 -23.12
CA ASP A 337 19.43 -26.47 -23.14
C ASP A 337 18.66 -27.13 -21.99
N ALA A 338 19.10 -28.32 -21.54
CA ALA A 338 18.46 -29.03 -20.44
C ALA A 338 18.75 -28.33 -19.11
N ASN A 339 20.00 -27.91 -18.90
CA ASN A 339 20.35 -27.11 -17.72
C ASN A 339 19.66 -25.74 -17.74
N ARG A 340 19.66 -25.04 -18.88
CA ARG A 340 18.96 -23.75 -19.02
C ARG A 340 17.47 -23.88 -18.68
N THR A 341 16.81 -24.94 -19.16
CA THR A 341 15.40 -25.21 -18.85
C THR A 341 15.21 -25.50 -17.36
N ASN A 342 16.09 -26.27 -16.74
CA ASN A 342 16.01 -26.58 -15.30
C ASN A 342 16.15 -25.31 -14.44
N VAL A 343 17.11 -24.44 -14.74
CA VAL A 343 17.28 -23.18 -14.00
C VAL A 343 16.05 -22.27 -14.16
N LYS A 344 15.45 -22.20 -15.36
CA LYS A 344 14.19 -21.46 -15.56
C LYS A 344 13.05 -21.97 -14.68
N CYS A 345 12.92 -23.29 -14.54
CA CYS A 345 11.86 -23.88 -13.69
C CYS A 345 12.05 -23.56 -12.20
N GLY A 346 13.25 -23.16 -11.79
CA GLY A 346 13.59 -22.82 -10.42
C GLY A 346 13.50 -23.99 -9.44
N ASN A 347 13.48 -23.67 -8.15
CA ASN A 347 13.49 -24.67 -7.08
C ASN A 347 12.78 -24.14 -5.85
N ILE A 348 11.47 -24.40 -5.77
CA ILE A 348 10.61 -23.91 -4.70
C ILE A 348 11.05 -24.38 -3.30
N GLU A 349 11.73 -25.53 -3.21
CA GLU A 349 12.28 -26.02 -1.94
C GLU A 349 13.41 -25.15 -1.40
N SER A 350 14.21 -24.54 -2.28
CA SER A 350 15.24 -23.57 -1.93
C SER A 350 14.69 -22.18 -1.67
N ALA A 351 13.49 -21.85 -2.16
CA ALA A 351 12.93 -20.50 -2.11
C ALA A 351 12.91 -19.94 -0.68
N GLU A 352 13.33 -18.69 -0.57
CA GLU A 352 13.34 -17.91 0.66
C GLU A 352 12.91 -16.47 0.35
N LEU A 353 12.32 -15.80 1.33
CA LEU A 353 11.93 -14.40 1.19
C LEU A 353 13.06 -13.50 1.69
N TYR A 354 13.38 -12.47 0.92
CA TYR A 354 14.37 -11.47 1.29
C TYR A 354 13.67 -10.25 1.85
N VAL A 355 13.90 -9.95 3.13
CA VAL A 355 13.08 -9.02 3.90
C VAL A 355 13.81 -7.70 4.09
N HIS A 356 13.16 -6.60 3.70
CA HIS A 356 13.54 -5.24 4.05
C HIS A 356 12.53 -4.65 5.03
N VAL A 357 13.01 -4.21 6.19
CA VAL A 357 12.17 -3.60 7.23
C VAL A 357 12.44 -2.11 7.28
N LYS A 358 11.45 -1.30 6.93
CA LYS A 358 11.58 0.15 6.79
C LYS A 358 10.57 0.91 7.66
N PRO A 359 10.97 2.04 8.27
CA PRO A 359 10.02 2.97 8.88
C PRO A 359 9.01 3.47 7.84
N ALA A 360 7.74 3.52 8.22
CA ALA A 360 6.67 4.08 7.41
C ALA A 360 5.91 5.15 8.19
N LEU A 361 5.36 6.13 7.48
CA LEU A 361 4.58 7.24 8.06
C LEU A 361 5.28 7.91 9.25
N GLY A 362 6.57 8.25 9.06
CA GLY A 362 7.37 8.89 10.11
C GLY A 362 7.75 7.95 11.26
N GLY A 363 7.73 6.63 11.04
CA GLY A 363 8.08 5.63 12.05
C GLY A 363 6.95 5.29 13.03
N THR A 364 5.72 5.72 12.76
CA THR A 364 4.52 5.25 13.48
C THR A 364 3.99 3.93 12.94
N PHE A 365 4.45 3.54 11.75
CA PHE A 365 4.24 2.22 11.16
C PHE A 365 5.58 1.61 10.75
N THR A 366 5.60 0.28 10.63
CA THR A 366 6.70 -0.49 10.06
C THR A 366 6.20 -1.18 8.80
N ASP A 367 6.90 -0.94 7.70
CA ASP A 367 6.70 -1.70 6.46
C ASP A 367 7.71 -2.85 6.43
N ILE A 368 7.21 -4.07 6.22
CA ILE A 368 8.00 -5.29 6.02
C ILE A 368 7.81 -5.70 4.57
N ALA A 369 8.72 -5.26 3.70
CA ALA A 369 8.74 -5.65 2.29
C ALA A 369 9.37 -7.04 2.16
N MET A 370 8.64 -7.99 1.57
CA MET A 370 9.06 -9.37 1.39
C MET A 370 9.28 -9.63 -0.10
N TRP A 371 10.54 -9.71 -0.50
CA TRP A 371 10.95 -9.95 -1.87
C TRP A 371 11.07 -11.45 -2.15
N ILE A 372 10.55 -11.89 -3.29
CA ILE A 372 10.67 -13.26 -3.80
C ILE A 372 11.42 -13.21 -5.14
N PHE A 373 12.34 -14.15 -5.31
CA PHE A 373 13.15 -14.25 -6.53
C PHE A 373 12.67 -15.40 -7.41
N CYS A 374 12.35 -15.08 -8.66
CA CYS A 374 12.00 -16.02 -9.70
C CYS A 374 13.13 -16.07 -10.73
N PRO A 375 13.82 -17.22 -10.93
CA PRO A 375 14.88 -17.32 -11.94
C PRO A 375 14.48 -16.91 -13.35
N PHE A 376 13.18 -17.00 -13.67
CA PHE A 376 12.66 -16.67 -14.99
C PHE A 376 11.20 -16.22 -14.90
N ASN A 377 10.89 -15.15 -15.63
CA ASN A 377 9.53 -14.70 -15.90
C ASN A 377 9.08 -15.27 -17.26
N GLY A 378 7.87 -15.84 -17.30
CA GLY A 378 7.32 -16.50 -18.47
C GLY A 378 6.63 -15.56 -19.46
N PRO A 379 6.13 -16.08 -20.60
CA PRO A 379 5.50 -15.24 -21.61
C PRO A 379 4.13 -14.72 -21.14
N ALA A 380 3.84 -13.47 -21.51
CA ALA A 380 2.60 -12.81 -21.18
C ALA A 380 1.40 -13.38 -21.96
N THR A 381 0.20 -13.22 -21.39
CA THR A 381 -1.06 -13.55 -22.06
C THR A 381 -1.86 -12.27 -22.31
N LEU A 382 -2.21 -11.99 -23.56
CA LEU A 382 -3.03 -10.85 -23.93
C LEU A 382 -4.52 -11.22 -23.89
N LYS A 383 -5.35 -10.41 -23.24
CA LYS A 383 -6.81 -10.54 -23.27
C LYS A 383 -7.44 -9.40 -24.06
N ILE A 384 -8.39 -9.76 -24.94
CA ILE A 384 -9.15 -8.84 -25.78
C ILE A 384 -10.62 -9.25 -25.75
N GLY A 385 -11.42 -8.55 -24.95
CA GLY A 385 -12.80 -8.91 -24.66
C GLY A 385 -12.90 -10.30 -24.03
N LEU A 386 -13.54 -11.24 -24.74
CA LEU A 386 -13.71 -12.63 -24.31
C LEU A 386 -12.58 -13.57 -24.80
N LEU A 387 -11.65 -13.07 -25.60
CA LEU A 387 -10.56 -13.87 -26.19
C LEU A 387 -9.26 -13.70 -25.40
N SER A 388 -8.45 -14.75 -25.32
CA SER A 388 -7.12 -14.73 -24.71
C SER A 388 -6.10 -15.35 -25.65
N PHE A 389 -4.93 -14.72 -25.75
CA PHE A 389 -3.85 -15.08 -26.65
C PHE A 389 -2.55 -15.17 -25.85
N ALA A 390 -2.01 -16.38 -25.69
CA ALA A 390 -0.67 -16.54 -25.15
C ALA A 390 0.34 -16.01 -26.17
N LEU A 391 1.21 -15.09 -25.73
CA LEU A 391 2.33 -14.62 -26.53
C LEU A 391 3.46 -15.66 -26.49
N ASN A 392 4.38 -15.60 -27.45
CA ASN A 392 5.43 -16.62 -27.52
C ASN A 392 6.60 -16.29 -26.59
N LYS A 393 7.16 -15.08 -26.74
CA LYS A 393 8.33 -14.64 -25.96
C LYS A 393 8.18 -13.27 -25.29
N VAL A 394 7.15 -12.50 -25.65
CA VAL A 394 6.90 -11.19 -25.04
C VAL A 394 6.59 -11.39 -23.55
N GLY A 395 7.23 -10.62 -22.68
CA GLY A 395 7.19 -10.80 -21.22
C GLY A 395 8.32 -11.67 -20.66
N GLU A 396 9.02 -12.45 -21.47
CA GLU A 396 10.05 -13.35 -20.95
C GLU A 396 11.32 -12.60 -20.58
N HIS A 397 11.82 -12.81 -19.35
CA HIS A 397 13.14 -12.33 -18.94
C HIS A 397 13.73 -13.20 -17.81
N VAL A 398 15.05 -13.13 -17.67
CA VAL A 398 15.81 -13.86 -16.64
C VAL A 398 15.90 -13.03 -15.37
N GLY A 399 15.76 -13.69 -14.22
CA GLY A 399 16.08 -13.13 -12.91
C GLY A 399 15.09 -12.08 -12.42
N ASP A 400 13.85 -12.46 -12.21
CA ASP A 400 12.77 -11.56 -11.83
C ASP A 400 12.57 -11.43 -10.30
N TRP A 401 12.15 -10.24 -9.88
CA TRP A 401 12.01 -9.82 -8.49
C TRP A 401 10.61 -9.29 -8.23
N GLU A 402 9.87 -10.02 -7.42
CA GLU A 402 8.51 -9.67 -7.00
C GLU A 402 8.46 -9.38 -5.52
N HIS A 403 7.48 -8.57 -5.07
CA HIS A 403 7.31 -8.32 -3.64
C HIS A 403 5.88 -8.01 -3.24
N TYR A 404 5.66 -8.10 -1.93
CA TYR A 404 4.52 -7.53 -1.23
C TYR A 404 5.00 -6.93 0.08
N THR A 405 4.27 -5.96 0.62
CA THR A 405 4.69 -5.22 1.82
C THR A 405 3.61 -5.27 2.89
N LEU A 406 3.96 -5.76 4.08
CA LEU A 406 3.06 -5.71 5.24
C LEU A 406 3.25 -4.39 5.98
N ARG A 407 2.16 -3.69 6.28
CA ARG A 407 2.18 -2.46 7.09
C ARG A 407 1.65 -2.73 8.49
N ILE A 408 2.53 -2.58 9.48
CA ILE A 408 2.27 -2.86 10.90
C ILE A 408 2.20 -1.56 11.69
N SER A 409 1.18 -1.40 12.54
CA SER A 409 1.11 -0.27 13.48
C SER A 409 2.15 -0.42 14.58
N ASN A 410 3.02 0.58 14.77
CA ASN A 410 4.00 0.56 15.87
C ASN A 410 3.36 0.84 17.24
N PHE A 411 2.08 1.25 17.28
CA PHE A 411 1.35 1.45 18.53
C PHE A 411 0.94 0.12 19.17
N SER A 412 0.55 -0.89 18.39
CA SER A 412 0.01 -2.16 18.89
C SER A 412 0.73 -3.41 18.35
N GLY A 413 1.50 -3.26 17.27
CA GLY A 413 2.01 -4.36 16.47
C GLY A 413 0.95 -5.03 15.59
N GLU A 414 -0.23 -4.43 15.44
CA GLU A 414 -1.32 -4.96 14.62
C GLU A 414 -1.08 -4.74 13.11
N LEU A 415 -1.39 -5.74 12.30
CA LEU A 415 -1.37 -5.63 10.83
C LEU A 415 -2.49 -4.69 10.37
N SER A 416 -2.11 -3.62 9.68
CA SER A 416 -3.04 -2.60 9.16
C SER A 416 -3.47 -2.92 7.74
N SER A 417 -2.52 -3.24 6.86
CA SER A 417 -2.75 -3.47 5.44
C SER A 417 -1.59 -4.24 4.82
N VAL A 418 -1.81 -4.78 3.62
CA VAL A 418 -0.79 -5.42 2.79
C VAL A 418 -0.81 -4.78 1.41
N TYR A 419 0.37 -4.42 0.91
CA TYR A 419 0.59 -3.97 -0.46
C TYR A 419 0.88 -5.17 -1.35
N PHE A 420 0.22 -5.23 -2.50
CA PHE A 420 0.40 -6.25 -3.52
C PHE A 420 1.01 -5.60 -4.77
N SER A 421 2.24 -5.96 -5.12
CA SER A 421 2.93 -5.40 -6.30
C SER A 421 2.38 -6.02 -7.59
N GLU A 422 1.82 -5.18 -8.46
CA GLU A 422 1.21 -5.53 -9.75
C GLU A 422 2.04 -4.94 -10.91
N HIS A 423 3.28 -5.43 -11.06
CA HIS A 423 4.25 -4.96 -12.06
C HIS A 423 4.67 -3.49 -11.87
N SER A 424 4.03 -2.55 -12.58
CA SER A 424 4.44 -1.13 -12.62
C SER A 424 3.94 -0.29 -11.44
N GLY A 425 3.05 -0.88 -10.63
CA GLY A 425 2.41 -0.29 -9.44
C GLY A 425 1.87 -1.40 -8.55
N GLY A 426 0.79 -1.13 -7.82
CA GLY A 426 0.17 -2.13 -6.96
C GLY A 426 -0.92 -1.54 -6.08
N GLU A 427 -1.52 -2.36 -5.24
CA GLU A 427 -2.67 -1.97 -4.41
C GLU A 427 -2.41 -2.24 -2.92
N TRP A 428 -2.75 -1.28 -2.08
CA TRP A 428 -2.87 -1.48 -0.63
C TRP A 428 -4.25 -2.00 -0.29
N LEU A 429 -4.32 -3.17 0.35
CA LEU A 429 -5.56 -3.72 0.86
C LEU A 429 -5.56 -3.72 2.40
N ASP A 430 -6.61 -3.15 2.99
CA ASP A 430 -6.83 -3.14 4.44
C ASP A 430 -6.96 -4.56 4.99
N ALA A 431 -6.50 -4.77 6.23
CA ALA A 431 -6.48 -6.08 6.87
C ALA A 431 -7.85 -6.78 6.92
N CYS A 432 -8.95 -6.01 6.95
CA CYS A 432 -10.31 -6.56 6.94
C CYS A 432 -10.72 -7.21 5.62
N ASN A 433 -10.05 -6.87 4.52
CA ASN A 433 -10.36 -7.37 3.19
C ASN A 433 -9.39 -8.49 2.77
N LEU A 434 -8.41 -8.82 3.61
CA LEU A 434 -7.45 -9.90 3.33
C LEU A 434 -8.09 -11.28 3.51
N GLU A 435 -7.67 -12.24 2.69
CA GLU A 435 -7.92 -13.65 2.93
C GLU A 435 -6.91 -14.19 3.95
N PHE A 436 -7.37 -14.91 4.98
CA PHE A 436 -6.51 -15.55 5.99
C PHE A 436 -6.68 -17.07 5.97
N ILE A 437 -5.57 -17.82 6.02
CA ILE A 437 -5.61 -19.30 6.02
C ILE A 437 -5.60 -19.85 7.43
N ALA A 438 -4.69 -19.33 8.27
CA ALA A 438 -4.45 -19.84 9.61
C ALA A 438 -3.86 -18.75 10.49
N GLY A 439 -4.51 -18.50 11.63
CA GLY A 439 -4.14 -17.39 12.49
C GLY A 439 -4.23 -16.05 11.75
N ASN A 440 -3.21 -15.20 11.93
CA ASN A 440 -3.12 -13.91 11.28
C ASN A 440 -2.24 -13.91 10.02
N LYS A 441 -2.03 -15.10 9.41
CA LYS A 441 -1.28 -15.23 8.16
C LYS A 441 -2.24 -15.08 6.98
N SER A 442 -2.06 -14.00 6.22
CA SER A 442 -2.84 -13.74 5.01
C SER A 442 -2.35 -14.58 3.83
N VAL A 443 -3.01 -14.42 2.69
CA VAL A 443 -2.65 -15.04 1.41
C VAL A 443 -2.09 -13.99 0.45
N VAL A 444 -1.11 -14.42 -0.34
CA VAL A 444 -0.67 -13.74 -1.56
C VAL A 444 -0.81 -14.73 -2.71
N TYR A 445 -1.43 -14.32 -3.80
CA TYR A 445 -1.50 -15.11 -5.03
C TYR A 445 -0.53 -14.54 -6.06
N ALA A 446 0.44 -15.34 -6.47
CA ALA A 446 1.34 -14.99 -7.57
C ALA A 446 0.67 -15.36 -8.90
N SER A 447 0.64 -14.41 -9.82
CA SER A 447 0.08 -14.62 -11.16
C SER A 447 0.92 -15.63 -11.95
N ARG A 448 0.25 -16.41 -12.80
CA ARG A 448 0.91 -17.37 -13.69
C ARG A 448 1.85 -16.66 -14.66
N ASN A 449 3.05 -17.20 -14.84
CA ASN A 449 4.15 -16.73 -15.68
C ASN A 449 4.76 -15.39 -15.24
N GLY A 450 3.92 -14.43 -14.83
CA GLY A 450 4.29 -13.05 -14.50
C GLY A 450 4.64 -12.79 -13.03
N HIS A 451 4.29 -13.72 -12.13
CA HIS A 451 4.56 -13.71 -10.67
C HIS A 451 4.08 -12.50 -9.84
N ALA A 452 3.54 -11.44 -10.46
CA ALA A 452 2.90 -10.33 -9.78
C ALA A 452 1.92 -10.79 -8.69
N SER A 453 1.87 -10.02 -7.61
CA SER A 453 1.18 -10.37 -6.37
C SER A 453 -0.25 -9.84 -6.36
N PHE A 454 -1.21 -10.67 -5.94
CA PHE A 454 -2.62 -10.30 -5.83
C PHE A 454 -3.25 -10.82 -4.52
N PRO A 455 -4.27 -10.13 -3.98
CA PRO A 455 -4.89 -10.49 -2.70
C PRO A 455 -5.83 -11.70 -2.77
N HIS A 456 -6.38 -12.00 -3.95
CA HIS A 456 -7.37 -13.06 -4.13
C HIS A 456 -7.08 -13.92 -5.37
N ALA A 457 -7.64 -15.12 -5.39
CA ALA A 457 -7.67 -15.93 -6.61
C ALA A 457 -8.61 -15.27 -7.63
N GLY A 458 -8.24 -15.30 -8.91
CA GLY A 458 -9.02 -14.65 -9.96
C GLY A 458 -8.24 -14.42 -11.24
N CYS A 459 -8.87 -13.68 -12.15
CA CYS A 459 -8.25 -13.21 -13.39
C CYS A 459 -8.21 -11.69 -13.32
N TYR A 460 -7.01 -11.15 -13.19
CA TYR A 460 -6.74 -9.72 -13.17
C TYR A 460 -6.33 -9.25 -14.57
N LEU A 461 -6.63 -8.00 -14.89
CA LEU A 461 -6.36 -7.42 -16.20
C LEU A 461 -5.59 -6.11 -16.04
N GLN A 462 -4.35 -6.08 -16.51
CA GLN A 462 -3.52 -4.88 -16.56
C GLN A 462 -3.74 -4.19 -17.91
N GLY A 463 -4.55 -3.13 -17.91
CA GLY A 463 -4.94 -2.42 -19.13
C GLY A 463 -6.31 -1.75 -18.97
N SER A 464 -7.05 -1.61 -20.06
CA SER A 464 -8.38 -1.04 -20.04
C SER A 464 -9.43 -2.09 -19.64
N THR A 465 -9.77 -2.14 -18.35
CA THR A 465 -10.86 -2.99 -17.84
C THR A 465 -12.19 -2.67 -18.52
N LYS A 466 -12.46 -1.39 -18.82
CA LYS A 466 -13.66 -0.93 -19.54
C LYS A 466 -13.77 -1.52 -20.95
N LEU A 467 -12.65 -1.65 -21.65
CA LEU A 467 -12.59 -2.23 -22.99
C LEU A 467 -12.35 -3.75 -22.97
N GLY A 468 -12.01 -4.31 -21.80
CA GLY A 468 -11.61 -5.70 -21.64
C GLY A 468 -10.30 -6.03 -22.36
N VAL A 469 -9.38 -5.07 -22.46
CA VAL A 469 -8.11 -5.21 -23.18
C VAL A 469 -6.92 -4.99 -22.24
N GLY A 470 -5.97 -5.94 -22.18
CA GLY A 470 -4.78 -5.83 -21.33
C GLY A 470 -4.01 -7.15 -21.11
N VAL A 471 -2.94 -7.11 -20.31
CA VAL A 471 -2.26 -8.33 -19.83
C VAL A 471 -3.17 -9.07 -18.89
N ARG A 472 -3.35 -10.35 -19.13
CA ARG A 472 -4.09 -11.25 -18.25
C ARG A 472 -3.16 -11.85 -17.21
N ASN A 473 -3.49 -11.62 -15.93
CA ASN A 473 -2.82 -12.20 -14.78
C ASN A 473 -3.77 -13.21 -14.11
N ASP A 474 -3.51 -14.51 -14.28
CA ASP A 474 -4.32 -15.58 -13.71
C ASP A 474 -3.72 -16.04 -12.36
N CYS A 475 -4.53 -15.96 -11.30
CA CYS A 475 -4.17 -16.27 -9.92
C CYS A 475 -5.05 -17.41 -9.41
N ALA A 476 -4.45 -18.46 -8.85
CA ALA A 476 -5.21 -19.56 -8.26
C ALA A 476 -4.41 -20.28 -7.18
N ARG A 477 -5.13 -20.83 -6.20
CA ARG A 477 -4.54 -21.65 -5.15
C ARG A 477 -4.02 -22.97 -5.71
N SER A 478 -2.86 -23.42 -5.25
CA SER A 478 -2.31 -24.72 -5.64
C SER A 478 -1.50 -25.38 -4.51
N LYS A 479 -0.90 -26.53 -4.81
CA LYS A 479 0.08 -27.18 -3.93
C LYS A 479 1.43 -26.44 -3.91
N TYR A 480 1.73 -25.64 -4.94
CA TYR A 480 2.95 -24.84 -5.01
C TYR A 480 2.77 -23.59 -4.17
N HIS A 481 3.46 -23.55 -3.03
CA HIS A 481 3.39 -22.44 -2.11
C HIS A 481 4.70 -22.22 -1.36
N VAL A 482 4.92 -20.99 -0.92
CA VAL A 482 6.04 -20.59 -0.07
C VAL A 482 5.46 -19.95 1.20
N ASP A 483 5.81 -20.47 2.38
CA ASP A 483 5.47 -19.85 3.66
C ASP A 483 6.57 -18.86 4.05
N SER A 484 6.28 -17.57 3.88
CA SER A 484 7.23 -16.47 4.16
C SER A 484 7.61 -16.34 5.63
N SER A 485 6.85 -16.94 6.53
CA SER A 485 7.16 -16.96 7.96
C SER A 485 8.23 -17.99 8.35
N SER A 486 8.59 -18.90 7.42
CA SER A 486 9.40 -20.08 7.70
C SER A 486 10.83 -20.02 7.13
N LYS A 487 10.98 -19.55 5.89
CA LYS A 487 12.26 -19.41 5.18
C LYS A 487 12.40 -17.98 4.68
N TYR A 488 13.17 -17.19 5.40
CA TYR A 488 13.45 -15.81 5.05
C TYR A 488 14.83 -15.38 5.54
N GLN A 489 15.36 -14.36 4.89
CA GLN A 489 16.57 -13.65 5.29
C GLN A 489 16.23 -12.16 5.43
N ILE A 490 16.45 -11.58 6.61
CA ILE A 490 16.41 -10.12 6.76
C ILE A 490 17.68 -9.57 6.11
N ILE A 491 17.52 -8.80 5.04
CA ILE A 491 18.63 -8.27 4.23
C ILE A 491 18.88 -6.79 4.45
N ALA A 492 17.89 -6.05 4.99
CA ALA A 492 18.03 -4.66 5.35
C ALA A 492 17.07 -4.26 6.48
N ALA A 493 17.57 -3.47 7.43
CA ALA A 493 16.82 -2.79 8.48
C ALA A 493 17.67 -1.66 9.05
N GLU A 494 17.90 -0.63 8.24
CA GLU A 494 18.91 0.40 8.46
C GLU A 494 18.76 1.14 9.79
N TYR A 495 17.52 1.28 10.28
CA TYR A 495 17.21 1.96 11.55
C TYR A 495 17.73 1.21 12.79
N LEU A 496 18.08 -0.08 12.68
CA LEU A 496 18.67 -0.83 13.78
C LEU A 496 20.15 -0.47 14.01
N GLY A 497 20.79 0.21 13.05
CA GLY A 497 22.19 0.59 13.09
C GLY A 497 23.10 -0.40 12.34
N GLU A 498 24.32 0.07 12.06
CA GLU A 498 25.33 -0.67 11.30
C GLU A 498 25.71 -2.00 11.98
N GLY A 499 25.80 -3.07 11.20
CA GLY A 499 26.24 -4.39 11.67
C GLY A 499 25.16 -5.24 12.35
N VAL A 500 23.94 -4.73 12.57
CA VAL A 500 22.85 -5.54 13.16
C VAL A 500 22.26 -6.51 12.14
N VAL A 501 22.05 -6.05 10.91
CA VAL A 501 21.62 -6.88 9.78
C VAL A 501 22.78 -6.99 8.79
N SER A 502 23.13 -8.22 8.41
CA SER A 502 24.17 -8.48 7.41
C SER A 502 23.56 -8.43 6.02
N GLU A 503 23.86 -7.37 5.28
CA GLU A 503 23.53 -7.27 3.86
C GLU A 503 24.28 -8.35 3.05
N PRO A 504 23.61 -9.14 2.20
CA PRO A 504 24.30 -10.10 1.35
C PRO A 504 25.01 -9.37 0.18
N PRO A 505 26.18 -9.85 -0.29
CA PRO A 505 26.95 -9.17 -1.34
C PRO A 505 26.17 -8.94 -2.64
N TRP A 506 25.33 -9.89 -3.05
CA TRP A 506 24.51 -9.73 -4.25
C TRP A 506 23.52 -8.57 -4.20
N LEU A 507 23.13 -8.10 -3.01
CA LEU A 507 22.21 -6.95 -2.90
C LEU A 507 22.85 -5.66 -3.40
N GLN A 508 24.19 -5.63 -3.47
CA GLN A 508 24.95 -4.51 -4.00
C GLN A 508 25.13 -4.56 -5.52
N TYR A 509 24.61 -5.58 -6.21
CA TYR A 509 24.68 -5.67 -7.66
C TYR A 509 23.56 -4.83 -8.33
N MET A 510 23.93 -3.63 -8.80
CA MET A 510 23.00 -2.62 -9.34
C MET A 510 22.80 -2.69 -10.87
N ARG A 511 22.99 -3.87 -11.47
CA ARG A 511 22.93 -4.12 -12.93
C ARG A 511 21.81 -5.10 -13.25
N GLU A 512 21.59 -5.40 -14.53
CA GLU A 512 20.54 -6.33 -14.93
C GLU A 512 20.81 -7.77 -14.44
N TRP A 513 19.77 -8.37 -13.88
CA TRP A 513 19.68 -9.79 -13.50
C TRP A 513 19.27 -10.69 -14.66
N GLY A 514 19.03 -10.10 -15.83
CA GLY A 514 18.77 -10.78 -17.09
C GLY A 514 19.41 -10.06 -18.26
N PRO A 515 19.56 -10.71 -19.43
CA PRO A 515 20.01 -10.03 -20.63
C PRO A 515 18.91 -9.12 -21.18
N THR A 516 19.31 -8.09 -21.93
CA THR A 516 18.36 -7.34 -22.78
C THR A 516 17.96 -8.21 -23.97
N ILE A 517 16.66 -8.49 -24.09
CA ILE A 517 16.11 -9.32 -25.15
C ILE A 517 15.32 -8.45 -26.12
N ILE A 518 15.63 -8.56 -27.42
CA ILE A 518 14.90 -7.86 -28.49
C ILE A 518 13.96 -8.86 -29.14
N TYR A 519 12.65 -8.56 -29.10
CA TYR A 519 11.60 -9.35 -29.74
C TYR A 519 10.97 -8.57 -30.90
N ASP A 520 10.44 -9.28 -31.90
CA ASP A 520 9.50 -8.71 -32.88
C ASP A 520 8.05 -8.89 -32.36
N GLY A 521 7.77 -8.37 -31.17
CA GLY A 521 6.47 -8.50 -30.51
C GLY A 521 5.35 -7.83 -31.32
N ARG A 522 5.69 -6.79 -32.09
CA ARG A 522 4.77 -6.15 -33.04
C ARG A 522 4.20 -7.14 -34.06
N SER A 523 5.02 -8.01 -34.65
CA SER A 523 4.51 -8.99 -35.62
C SER A 523 3.63 -10.06 -34.97
N GLU A 524 3.84 -10.39 -33.69
CA GLU A 524 2.96 -11.27 -32.93
C GLU A 524 1.59 -10.63 -32.69
N VAL A 525 1.56 -9.36 -32.26
CA VAL A 525 0.31 -8.60 -32.08
C VAL A 525 -0.42 -8.40 -33.41
N GLU A 526 0.28 -8.08 -34.50
CA GLU A 526 -0.32 -7.96 -35.83
C GLU A 526 -0.93 -9.29 -36.32
N LYS A 527 -0.31 -10.43 -36.02
CA LYS A 527 -0.90 -11.75 -36.30
C LYS A 527 -2.20 -11.92 -35.52
N ILE A 528 -2.25 -11.58 -34.24
CA ILE A 528 -3.46 -11.69 -33.41
C ILE A 528 -4.58 -10.82 -33.99
N ILE A 529 -4.30 -9.55 -34.32
CA ILE A 529 -5.29 -8.61 -34.86
C ILE A 529 -5.90 -9.10 -36.19
N LYS A 530 -5.11 -9.73 -37.06
CA LYS A 530 -5.61 -10.29 -38.33
C LYS A 530 -6.69 -11.35 -38.13
N HIS A 531 -6.65 -12.07 -37.00
CA HIS A 531 -7.61 -13.13 -36.67
C HIS A 531 -8.84 -12.61 -35.89
N LEU A 532 -8.87 -11.33 -35.49
CA LEU A 532 -10.03 -10.74 -34.80
C LEU A 532 -11.15 -10.37 -35.78
N PRO A 533 -12.43 -10.60 -35.41
CA PRO A 533 -13.59 -10.11 -36.14
C PRO A 533 -13.52 -8.60 -36.36
N PHE A 534 -13.99 -8.12 -37.52
CA PHE A 534 -13.85 -6.72 -37.94
C PHE A 534 -14.34 -5.69 -36.91
N PHE A 535 -15.43 -6.00 -36.18
CA PHE A 535 -15.98 -5.13 -35.13
C PHE A 535 -15.21 -5.14 -33.81
N MET A 536 -14.27 -6.07 -33.62
CA MET A 536 -13.33 -6.15 -32.48
C MET A 536 -11.89 -5.78 -32.89
N ARG A 537 -11.68 -5.30 -34.12
CA ARG A 537 -10.40 -4.75 -34.53
C ARG A 537 -10.24 -3.38 -33.90
N PHE A 538 -9.58 -3.35 -32.75
CA PHE A 538 -8.97 -2.14 -32.22
C PHE A 538 -7.95 -1.60 -33.23
N SER A 539 -7.71 -0.29 -33.24
CA SER A 539 -6.56 0.22 -33.99
C SER A 539 -5.30 -0.39 -33.39
N VAL A 540 -4.36 -0.79 -34.25
CA VAL A 540 -3.04 -1.31 -33.83
C VAL A 540 -2.37 -0.30 -32.88
N GLU A 541 -2.61 1.00 -33.10
CA GLU A 541 -2.16 2.07 -32.21
C GLU A 541 -2.64 1.89 -30.75
N SER A 542 -3.92 1.56 -30.51
CA SER A 542 -4.44 1.39 -29.14
C SER A 542 -3.91 0.15 -28.40
N LEU A 543 -3.46 -0.88 -29.13
CA LEU A 543 -2.79 -2.06 -28.54
C LEU A 543 -1.30 -1.83 -28.34
N ILE A 544 -0.64 -1.02 -29.19
CA ILE A 544 0.75 -0.59 -29.02
C ILE A 544 0.88 0.37 -27.83
N GLU A 545 -0.13 1.20 -27.56
CA GLU A 545 -0.17 2.07 -26.37
C GLU A 545 -0.19 1.26 -25.05
N LEU A 546 -0.61 0.00 -25.06
CA LEU A 546 -0.64 -0.87 -23.88
C LEU A 546 0.70 -1.55 -23.56
N PHE A 547 1.57 -1.73 -24.56
CA PHE A 547 2.87 -2.42 -24.44
C PHE A 547 3.97 -1.73 -25.25
N PRO A 548 4.18 -0.42 -25.10
CA PRO A 548 5.03 0.33 -26.01
C PRO A 548 6.50 -0.08 -25.93
N THR A 549 6.96 -0.63 -24.81
CA THR A 549 8.35 -1.03 -24.58
C THR A 549 8.54 -2.54 -24.70
N GLU A 550 7.66 -3.32 -24.07
CA GLU A 550 7.69 -4.78 -23.97
C GLU A 550 7.51 -5.46 -25.34
N LEU A 551 6.85 -4.79 -26.30
CA LEU A 551 6.68 -5.30 -27.67
C LEU A 551 7.94 -5.24 -28.54
N TYR A 552 8.92 -4.39 -28.19
CA TYR A 552 10.13 -4.18 -29.00
C TYR A 552 11.39 -4.74 -28.32
N GLY A 553 11.34 -4.95 -27.01
CA GLY A 553 12.37 -5.64 -26.24
C GLY A 553 12.25 -5.34 -24.75
N GLU A 554 12.76 -6.23 -23.92
CA GLU A 554 12.81 -6.09 -22.47
C GLU A 554 14.27 -6.04 -22.02
N ALA A 555 14.65 -4.97 -21.32
CA ALA A 555 15.86 -4.98 -20.53
C ALA A 555 15.67 -5.98 -19.37
N GLY A 556 16.76 -6.63 -18.95
CA GLY A 556 16.67 -7.49 -17.78
C GLY A 556 16.27 -6.69 -16.54
N PRO A 557 15.50 -7.29 -15.62
CA PRO A 557 15.13 -6.64 -14.37
C PRO A 557 16.37 -6.30 -13.54
N THR A 558 16.31 -5.21 -12.80
CA THR A 558 17.31 -4.86 -11.77
C THR A 558 16.91 -5.43 -10.42
N GLY A 559 17.89 -5.57 -9.52
CA GLY A 559 17.67 -6.07 -8.16
C GLY A 559 16.83 -5.14 -7.28
N PRO A 560 16.40 -5.59 -6.09
CA PRO A 560 15.50 -4.84 -5.21
C PRO A 560 15.96 -3.42 -4.86
N LYS A 561 17.27 -3.21 -4.72
CA LYS A 561 17.85 -1.94 -4.26
C LYS A 561 17.83 -0.81 -5.30
N GLU A 562 17.65 -1.17 -6.58
CA GLU A 562 17.44 -0.23 -7.69
C GLU A 562 15.98 0.21 -7.82
N LYS A 563 15.06 -0.44 -7.09
CA LYS A 563 13.64 -0.08 -7.11
C LYS A 563 13.45 1.19 -6.27
N ASP A 564 12.67 2.14 -6.79
CA ASP A 564 12.40 3.42 -6.13
C ASP A 564 11.71 3.26 -4.76
N ASN A 565 10.90 2.21 -4.59
CA ASN A 565 10.26 1.84 -3.33
C ASN A 565 11.22 1.21 -2.30
N TRP A 566 12.49 0.95 -2.64
CA TRP A 566 13.51 0.54 -1.66
C TRP A 566 13.67 1.62 -0.59
N LEU A 567 13.96 2.86 -1.01
CA LEU A 567 13.99 4.02 -0.11
C LEU A 567 12.63 4.72 -0.01
N GLY A 568 11.83 4.65 -1.07
CA GLY A 568 10.53 5.28 -1.20
C GLY A 568 9.38 4.56 -0.50
N ASP A 569 8.19 5.10 -0.68
CA ASP A 569 6.93 4.42 -0.33
C ASP A 569 6.52 3.51 -1.49
N GLU A 570 5.60 2.57 -1.23
CA GLU A 570 5.06 1.73 -2.30
C GLU A 570 4.30 2.57 -3.34
N ARG A 571 4.31 2.13 -4.61
CA ARG A 571 3.64 2.84 -5.72
C ARG A 571 2.13 2.62 -5.68
N TRP A 572 1.37 3.68 -5.93
CA TRP A 572 -0.09 3.65 -5.98
C TRP A 572 -0.58 3.67 -7.42
#